data_AF-A0A445B0F9-F1
#
_entry.id   AF-A0A445B0F9-F1
#
_cell.length_a   1.000
_cell.length_b   1.000
_cell.length_c   1.000
_cell.angle_alpha   90.00
_cell.angle_beta   90.00
_cell.angle_gamma   90.00
#
_symmetry.space_group_name_H-M   'P 1'
#
loop_
_entity.id
_entity.type
_entity.pdbx_description
1 polymer ?
#
loop_
_entity_poly.entity_id
_entity_poly.type
_entity_poly.pdbx_seq_one_letter_code
_entity_poly.pdbx_strand_id
1 'polypeptide(L)'
;MVNYQKYWVNFDRRTPEFRKCLDELFLDIAFSQPGVKNQIRCPCPKCNNFMFKFRNEVHHHVRQWGILTSYKTWVHHGEILQDTSTIDVSDLNKIDCERENDSATYEMLYNIFRGETLGETLRDFANNVDENIEEEPHQGAKRFQRLMRDYEQSLYLDSGISRLSFIVKLFQMKCRYGWSNNSVDALLLFLKSIFPKENSCPTSFYDARKVIRDLGLDYEKIDACVNDCILFRGQAYADLDECPKCKQSRWVKGKENEKDNLRKKVPQKILRYFPLKPRLQRIFMCEQTALAIRWHKEKRLDDGVLKHAADSLAWKTFDEEHEWFARDARNIRLGVASDGFNPFGNMNISYSTWSVVLIPYNYPPWMVLKHSNWMLSLLIPSPKSPGNSIDVYLQPLIEELKELWEGGVETFDVVQRWNFKLFAAVLWTINDYLAYAMLSGWSTKGALACACCHRETSFKRLKHGHKHCYMGHRRYLPHDHPWRRNKSSFDNTRELGEAPKPLSGYDVVEEFKTFEQTEFGNNTKKRKKSEHDKVAANWKKKSIFFLV
;
A
#
# COMPACT_ATOMS: atom_id res chain seq x y z
N MET A 1 31.96 -7.14 -27.90
CA MET A 1 30.79 -8.03 -27.84
C MET A 1 31.30 -9.44 -27.66
N VAL A 2 30.88 -10.13 -26.60
CA VAL A 2 31.35 -11.49 -26.28
C VAL A 2 30.32 -12.48 -26.80
N ASN A 3 30.73 -13.36 -27.71
CA ASN A 3 29.89 -14.44 -28.21
C ASN A 3 30.45 -15.77 -27.69
N TYR A 4 29.63 -16.53 -26.97
CA TYR A 4 30.04 -17.78 -26.34
C TYR A 4 29.82 -18.96 -27.27
N GLN A 5 30.85 -19.80 -27.44
CA GLN A 5 30.69 -21.10 -28.10
C GLN A 5 30.18 -22.12 -27.08
N LYS A 6 28.95 -22.63 -27.27
CA LYS A 6 28.24 -23.47 -26.29
C LYS A 6 28.06 -24.94 -26.67
N TYR A 7 28.61 -25.38 -27.80
CA TYR A 7 28.42 -26.75 -28.28
C TYR A 7 28.93 -27.83 -27.29
N TRP A 8 29.90 -27.49 -26.45
CA TRP A 8 30.53 -28.38 -25.48
C TRP A 8 29.69 -28.63 -24.22
N VAL A 9 28.65 -27.83 -23.95
CA VAL A 9 27.87 -27.87 -22.70
C VAL A 9 27.23 -29.24 -22.45
N ASN A 10 26.98 -30.00 -23.52
CA ASN A 10 26.39 -31.34 -23.47
C ASN A 10 27.43 -32.48 -23.55
N PHE A 11 28.73 -32.19 -23.55
CA PHE A 11 29.76 -33.26 -23.53
C PHE A 11 29.74 -34.01 -22.20
N ASP A 12 30.24 -35.24 -22.18
CA ASP A 12 30.43 -35.99 -20.94
C ASP A 12 31.40 -35.23 -20.02
N ARG A 13 30.91 -34.81 -18.85
CA ARG A 13 31.62 -33.95 -17.89
C ARG A 13 32.88 -34.58 -17.28
N ARG A 14 33.10 -35.88 -17.48
CA ARG A 14 34.30 -36.61 -17.04
C ARG A 14 35.45 -36.51 -18.03
N THR A 15 35.18 -36.05 -19.26
CA THR A 15 36.17 -35.99 -20.33
C THR A 15 37.15 -34.83 -20.13
N PRO A 16 38.43 -35.02 -20.51
CA PRO A 16 39.39 -33.93 -20.61
C PRO A 16 38.91 -32.78 -21.51
N GLU A 17 38.18 -33.11 -22.57
CA GLU A 17 37.65 -32.17 -23.56
C GLU A 17 36.61 -31.23 -22.94
N PHE A 18 35.65 -31.75 -22.15
CA PHE A 18 34.70 -30.91 -21.41
C PHE A 18 35.41 -29.97 -20.45
N ARG A 19 36.46 -30.44 -19.77
CA ARG A 19 37.21 -29.63 -18.81
C ARG A 19 37.95 -28.48 -19.51
N LYS A 20 38.61 -28.78 -20.64
CA LYS A 20 39.30 -27.78 -21.45
C LYS A 20 38.31 -26.71 -21.95
N CYS A 21 37.16 -27.12 -22.50
CA CYS A 21 36.15 -26.17 -22.96
C CYS A 21 35.53 -25.36 -21.82
N LEU A 22 35.31 -25.95 -20.64
CA LEU A 22 34.81 -25.22 -19.46
C LEU A 22 35.77 -24.10 -19.04
N ASP A 23 37.08 -24.38 -19.03
CA ASP A 23 38.10 -23.39 -18.68
C ASP A 23 38.19 -22.30 -19.75
N GLU A 24 38.46 -22.67 -21.00
CA GLU A 24 38.80 -21.73 -22.09
C GLU A 24 37.57 -20.99 -22.65
N LEU A 25 36.44 -21.68 -22.81
CA LEU A 25 35.25 -21.13 -23.48
C LEU A 25 34.21 -20.56 -22.51
N PHE A 26 34.38 -20.73 -21.20
CA PHE A 26 33.46 -20.15 -20.22
C PHE A 26 34.14 -19.43 -19.07
N LEU A 27 34.96 -20.11 -18.27
CA LEU A 27 35.51 -19.51 -17.05
C LEU A 27 36.47 -18.35 -17.36
N ASP A 28 37.35 -18.49 -18.34
CA ASP A 28 38.29 -17.42 -18.69
C ASP A 28 37.56 -16.15 -19.14
N ILE A 29 36.52 -16.31 -19.96
CA ILE A 29 35.71 -15.21 -20.48
C ILE A 29 34.84 -14.59 -19.38
N ALA A 30 34.24 -15.41 -18.52
CA ALA A 30 33.38 -14.95 -17.43
C ALA A 30 34.16 -14.18 -16.36
N PHE A 31 35.37 -14.64 -16.01
CA PHE A 31 36.21 -13.97 -15.03
C PHE A 31 36.97 -12.77 -15.61
N SER A 32 37.09 -12.65 -16.93
CA SER A 32 37.65 -11.47 -17.58
C SER A 32 36.66 -10.32 -17.78
N GLN A 33 35.39 -10.47 -17.38
CA GLN A 33 34.37 -9.41 -17.59
C GLN A 33 34.62 -8.17 -16.73
N PRO A 34 34.34 -6.95 -17.25
CA PRO A 34 34.47 -5.71 -16.49
C PRO A 34 33.62 -5.74 -15.21
N GLY A 35 34.24 -5.48 -14.06
CA GLY A 35 33.58 -5.45 -12.75
C GLY A 35 33.60 -6.77 -11.97
N VAL A 36 34.10 -7.86 -12.57
CA VAL A 36 34.35 -9.11 -11.85
C VAL A 36 35.68 -9.00 -11.10
N LYS A 37 35.64 -9.19 -9.77
CA LYS A 37 36.87 -9.22 -8.93
C LYS A 37 37.45 -10.63 -8.88
N ASN A 38 36.90 -11.49 -8.03
CA ASN A 38 37.39 -12.87 -7.81
C ASN A 38 36.26 -13.92 -7.81
N GLN A 39 35.02 -13.52 -8.03
CA GLN A 39 33.85 -14.38 -7.96
C GLN A 39 32.87 -14.05 -9.08
N ILE A 40 32.20 -15.07 -9.61
CA ILE A 40 31.10 -14.95 -10.57
C ILE A 40 29.86 -15.68 -10.03
N ARG A 41 28.69 -15.40 -10.60
CA ARG A 41 27.48 -16.16 -10.32
C ARG A 41 27.67 -17.60 -10.82
N CYS A 42 27.37 -18.59 -9.99
CA CYS A 42 27.55 -19.99 -10.38
C CYS A 42 26.34 -20.48 -11.21
N PRO A 43 26.53 -20.91 -12.46
CA PRO A 43 25.43 -21.30 -13.34
C PRO A 43 24.97 -22.74 -13.15
N CYS A 44 25.40 -23.44 -12.09
CA CYS A 44 24.98 -24.82 -11.85
C CYS A 44 23.53 -24.87 -11.33
N PRO A 45 22.80 -25.99 -11.53
CA PRO A 45 21.42 -26.14 -11.05
C PRO A 45 21.22 -25.91 -9.54
N LYS A 46 22.25 -26.14 -8.72
CA LYS A 46 22.18 -25.92 -7.26
C LYS A 46 22.29 -24.45 -6.86
N CYS A 47 23.05 -23.66 -7.62
CA CYS A 47 23.28 -22.25 -7.33
C CYS A 47 22.37 -21.33 -8.14
N ASN A 48 21.84 -21.81 -9.27
CA ASN A 48 20.83 -21.17 -10.11
C ASN A 48 21.16 -19.69 -10.44
N ASN A 49 22.43 -19.38 -10.72
CA ASN A 49 22.93 -18.02 -10.94
C ASN A 49 22.71 -17.01 -9.78
N PHE A 50 22.25 -17.45 -8.60
CA PHE A 50 22.06 -16.57 -7.43
C PHE A 50 23.31 -16.45 -6.55
N MET A 51 24.09 -17.52 -6.45
CA MET A 51 25.26 -17.58 -5.55
C MET A 51 26.54 -17.17 -6.25
N PHE A 52 27.29 -16.23 -5.64
CA PHE A 52 28.65 -15.87 -6.08
C PHE A 52 29.67 -16.88 -5.55
N LYS A 53 30.54 -17.35 -6.45
CA LYS A 53 31.50 -18.43 -6.19
C LYS A 53 32.84 -18.14 -6.84
N PHE A 54 33.93 -18.60 -6.20
CA PHE A 54 35.28 -18.49 -6.74
C PHE A 54 35.46 -19.42 -7.95
N ARG A 55 36.44 -19.13 -8.82
CA ARG A 55 36.69 -19.87 -10.07
C ARG A 55 36.75 -21.39 -9.86
N ASN A 56 37.48 -21.85 -8.85
CA ASN A 56 37.62 -23.27 -8.54
C ASN A 56 36.30 -23.92 -8.08
N GLU A 57 35.47 -23.19 -7.34
CA GLU A 57 34.16 -23.67 -6.90
C GLU A 57 33.19 -23.78 -8.08
N VAL A 58 33.16 -22.77 -8.96
CA VAL A 58 32.32 -22.81 -10.18
C VAL A 58 32.75 -23.94 -11.09
N HIS A 59 34.06 -24.10 -11.30
CA HIS A 59 34.62 -25.20 -12.07
C HIS A 59 34.20 -26.58 -11.50
N HIS A 60 34.28 -26.77 -10.19
CA HIS A 60 33.84 -28.00 -9.53
C HIS A 60 32.33 -28.23 -9.71
N HIS A 61 31.52 -27.21 -9.45
CA HIS A 61 30.05 -27.29 -9.54
C HIS A 61 29.57 -27.61 -10.95
N VAL A 62 30.15 -26.99 -11.97
CA VAL A 62 29.77 -27.23 -13.37
C VAL A 62 30.22 -28.62 -13.82
N ARG A 63 31.34 -29.15 -13.34
CA ARG A 63 31.73 -30.55 -13.60
C ARG A 63 30.79 -31.55 -12.95
N GLN A 64 30.30 -31.26 -11.74
CA GLN A 64 29.44 -32.19 -11.00
C GLN A 64 27.99 -32.14 -11.47
N TRP A 65 27.45 -30.94 -11.72
CA TRP A 65 26.02 -30.74 -11.99
C TRP A 65 25.71 -30.10 -13.35
N GLY A 66 26.72 -29.71 -14.12
CA GLY A 66 26.55 -29.05 -15.40
C GLY A 66 26.14 -27.59 -15.25
N ILE A 67 25.93 -26.94 -16.40
CA ILE A 67 25.29 -25.63 -16.50
C ILE A 67 23.78 -25.85 -16.51
N LEU A 68 23.03 -24.95 -15.87
CA LEU A 68 21.58 -24.94 -15.86
C LEU A 68 21.03 -24.92 -17.29
N THR A 69 20.20 -25.91 -17.64
CA THR A 69 19.71 -26.10 -19.01
C THR A 69 18.76 -25.00 -19.50
N SER A 70 18.07 -24.31 -18.59
CA SER A 70 17.27 -23.12 -18.92
C SER A 70 18.14 -21.88 -19.16
N TYR A 71 19.40 -21.89 -18.74
CA TYR A 71 20.33 -20.76 -18.90
C TYR A 71 21.01 -20.77 -20.27
N LYS A 72 20.20 -20.51 -21.31
CA LYS A 72 20.63 -20.58 -22.72
C LYS A 72 21.44 -19.36 -23.16
N THR A 73 21.19 -18.18 -22.60
CA THR A 73 21.95 -16.95 -22.87
C THR A 73 22.69 -16.54 -21.61
N TRP A 74 24.02 -16.50 -21.67
CA TRP A 74 24.90 -16.30 -20.53
C TRP A 74 25.06 -14.82 -20.15
N VAL A 75 23.92 -14.14 -19.95
CA VAL A 75 23.83 -12.69 -19.72
C VAL A 75 24.63 -12.22 -18.49
N HIS A 76 24.59 -12.98 -17.40
CA HIS A 76 25.40 -12.74 -16.19
C HIS A 76 26.91 -12.94 -16.38
N HIS A 77 27.31 -13.52 -17.51
CA HIS A 77 28.70 -13.79 -17.86
C HIS A 77 29.13 -13.01 -19.12
N GLY A 78 28.35 -12.02 -19.55
CA GLY A 78 28.75 -11.07 -20.60
C GLY A 78 28.21 -11.36 -22.00
N GLU A 79 27.34 -12.36 -22.17
CA GLU A 79 26.69 -12.60 -23.46
C GLU A 79 25.55 -11.60 -23.72
N ILE A 80 25.56 -10.97 -24.90
CA ILE A 80 24.57 -9.96 -25.31
C ILE A 80 23.75 -10.54 -26.47
N LEU A 81 22.43 -10.38 -26.43
CA LEU A 81 21.52 -10.77 -27.52
C LEU A 81 21.79 -9.89 -28.75
N GLN A 82 22.09 -10.49 -29.90
CA GLN A 82 22.16 -9.79 -31.18
C GLN A 82 20.80 -9.91 -31.89
N ASP A 83 20.03 -8.81 -31.90
CA ASP A 83 18.83 -8.67 -32.72
C ASP A 83 19.23 -8.50 -34.19
N THR A 84 18.95 -9.51 -35.00
CA THR A 84 18.91 -9.39 -36.46
C THR A 84 17.52 -9.77 -36.94
N SER A 85 16.59 -8.83 -36.91
CA SER A 85 15.55 -8.64 -37.94
C SER A 85 14.67 -7.44 -37.58
N THR A 86 14.33 -6.70 -38.63
CA THR A 86 13.39 -5.57 -38.75
C THR A 86 12.34 -5.46 -37.65
N ILE A 87 12.41 -4.35 -36.90
CA ILE A 87 11.46 -3.95 -35.87
C ILE A 87 10.09 -3.72 -36.50
N ASP A 88 9.15 -4.62 -36.23
CA ASP A 88 7.72 -4.34 -36.32
C ASP A 88 7.30 -3.59 -35.05
N VAL A 89 6.48 -2.56 -35.22
CA VAL A 89 6.11 -1.57 -34.18
C VAL A 89 5.20 -2.18 -33.09
N SER A 90 4.83 -3.46 -33.25
CA SER A 90 4.02 -4.25 -32.31
C SER A 90 4.78 -4.76 -31.08
N ASP A 91 6.13 -4.82 -31.11
CA ASP A 91 6.94 -5.43 -30.04
C ASP A 91 7.43 -4.48 -28.93
N LEU A 92 7.04 -3.19 -28.96
CA LEU A 92 7.30 -2.26 -27.85
C LEU A 92 6.60 -2.66 -26.53
N ASN A 93 5.67 -3.62 -26.58
CA ASN A 93 4.99 -4.17 -25.41
C ASN A 93 5.74 -5.34 -24.73
N LYS A 94 6.89 -5.79 -25.26
CA LYS A 94 7.63 -6.95 -24.73
C LYS A 94 9.09 -6.68 -24.37
N ILE A 95 9.46 -5.42 -24.15
CA ILE A 95 10.76 -5.12 -23.53
C ILE A 95 10.65 -5.38 -22.02
N ASP A 96 10.75 -6.66 -21.65
CA ASP A 96 11.07 -7.08 -20.29
C ASP A 96 12.54 -6.71 -20.02
N CYS A 97 12.75 -5.45 -19.61
CA CYS A 97 13.96 -5.07 -18.91
C CYS A 97 13.77 -5.43 -17.43
N GLU A 98 14.24 -6.62 -17.04
CA GLU A 98 14.35 -7.04 -15.63
C GLU A 98 15.28 -6.08 -14.86
N ARG A 99 14.70 -4.99 -14.36
CA ARG A 99 15.09 -4.32 -13.13
C ARG A 99 13.86 -4.44 -12.24
N GLU A 100 13.95 -5.24 -11.19
CA GLU A 100 12.88 -5.67 -10.29
C GLU A 100 12.08 -4.54 -9.58
N ASN A 101 12.25 -3.27 -9.97
CA ASN A 101 11.49 -2.12 -9.49
C ASN A 101 10.89 -1.24 -10.61
N ASP A 102 11.13 -1.55 -11.89
CA ASP A 102 10.76 -0.71 -13.04
C ASP A 102 9.40 -1.11 -13.62
N SER A 103 9.10 -2.42 -13.61
CA SER A 103 7.81 -3.00 -14.00
C SER A 103 6.71 -2.68 -12.98
N ALA A 104 6.98 -2.76 -11.67
CA ALA A 104 5.94 -2.68 -10.64
C ALA A 104 5.17 -1.35 -10.58
N THR A 105 5.79 -0.19 -10.86
CA THR A 105 5.10 1.11 -10.86
C THR A 105 4.30 1.33 -12.13
N TYR A 106 4.87 0.92 -13.28
CA TYR A 106 4.18 0.96 -14.57
C TYR A 106 3.00 -0.01 -14.55
N GLU A 107 3.21 -1.26 -14.14
CA GLU A 107 2.15 -2.23 -13.89
C GLU A 107 1.16 -1.76 -12.86
N MET A 108 1.55 -1.10 -11.76
CA MET A 108 0.56 -0.58 -10.79
C MET A 108 -0.39 0.43 -11.44
N LEU A 109 0.14 1.42 -12.17
CA LEU A 109 -0.66 2.42 -12.85
C LEU A 109 -1.43 1.84 -14.05
N TYR A 110 -0.81 0.94 -14.80
CA TYR A 110 -1.41 0.25 -15.94
C TYR A 110 -2.48 -0.76 -15.49
N ASN A 111 -2.29 -1.47 -14.37
CA ASN A 111 -3.29 -2.33 -13.71
C ASN A 111 -4.43 -1.50 -13.11
N ILE A 112 -4.17 -0.31 -12.56
CA ILE A 112 -5.21 0.63 -12.12
C ILE A 112 -6.16 1.01 -13.28
N PHE A 113 -5.65 1.06 -14.51
CA PHE A 113 -6.43 1.45 -15.69
C PHE A 113 -6.96 0.30 -16.55
N ARG A 114 -6.25 -0.84 -16.62
CA ARG A 114 -6.59 -1.96 -17.53
C ARG A 114 -6.75 -3.32 -16.86
N GLY A 115 -6.32 -3.48 -15.61
CA GLY A 115 -6.34 -4.78 -14.95
C GLY A 115 -5.50 -5.87 -15.64
N GLU A 116 -4.50 -5.55 -16.47
CA GLU A 116 -3.90 -6.56 -17.37
C GLU A 116 -3.05 -7.68 -16.71
N THR A 117 -2.80 -7.64 -15.39
CA THR A 117 -2.25 -8.81 -14.65
C THR A 117 -3.25 -9.94 -14.41
N LEU A 118 -4.42 -9.86 -15.03
CA LEU A 118 -5.55 -10.77 -14.87
C LEU A 118 -5.41 -11.82 -15.99
N GLY A 119 -4.47 -12.75 -15.80
CA GLY A 119 -4.22 -13.87 -16.70
C GLY A 119 -5.49 -14.66 -17.06
N GLU A 120 -5.35 -15.58 -18.02
CA GLU A 120 -6.42 -16.39 -18.63
C GLU A 120 -7.44 -16.98 -17.63
N THR A 121 -7.06 -17.15 -16.36
CA THR A 121 -7.90 -17.57 -15.24
C THR A 121 -9.19 -16.77 -15.04
N LEU A 122 -9.29 -15.49 -15.47
CA LEU A 122 -10.52 -14.70 -15.27
C LEU A 122 -11.56 -14.72 -16.39
N ARG A 123 -11.19 -15.17 -17.60
CA ARG A 123 -12.13 -15.23 -18.73
C ARG A 123 -13.23 -16.28 -18.55
N ASP A 124 -12.96 -17.34 -17.79
CA ASP A 124 -13.94 -18.38 -17.44
C ASP A 124 -15.02 -17.89 -16.44
N PHE A 125 -14.93 -16.64 -15.97
CA PHE A 125 -15.86 -16.06 -14.99
C PHE A 125 -17.06 -15.32 -15.60
N ALA A 126 -17.13 -15.15 -16.93
CA ALA A 126 -18.18 -14.39 -17.62
C ALA A 126 -19.54 -15.12 -17.77
N ASN A 127 -19.71 -16.33 -17.21
CA ASN A 127 -20.89 -17.17 -17.47
C ASN A 127 -22.14 -16.87 -16.60
N ASN A 128 -22.13 -15.83 -15.77
CA ASN A 128 -23.29 -15.40 -14.97
C ASN A 128 -23.59 -13.91 -15.18
N VAL A 129 -23.70 -13.48 -16.44
CA VAL A 129 -24.35 -12.21 -16.77
C VAL A 129 -25.84 -12.52 -16.84
N ASP A 130 -26.59 -12.06 -15.83
CA ASP A 130 -28.05 -12.08 -15.89
C ASP A 130 -28.47 -11.21 -17.09
N GLU A 131 -29.36 -11.69 -17.96
CA GLU A 131 -29.85 -10.98 -19.17
C GLU A 131 -30.76 -9.79 -18.80
N ASN A 132 -30.37 -9.01 -17.79
CA ASN A 132 -31.13 -7.86 -17.31
C ASN A 132 -30.89 -6.61 -18.15
N ILE A 133 -31.91 -5.76 -18.11
CA ILE A 133 -32.02 -4.47 -18.78
C ILE A 133 -30.75 -3.63 -18.57
N GLU A 134 -30.04 -3.33 -19.65
CA GLU A 134 -28.89 -2.43 -19.62
C GLU A 134 -29.35 -1.03 -19.17
N GLU A 135 -28.85 -0.56 -18.03
CA GLU A 135 -29.07 0.81 -17.62
C GLU A 135 -27.96 1.71 -18.17
N GLU A 136 -28.31 2.95 -18.51
CA GLU A 136 -27.30 3.94 -18.81
C GLU A 136 -26.44 4.21 -17.56
N PRO A 137 -25.10 4.29 -17.68
CA PRO A 137 -24.25 4.61 -16.55
C PRO A 137 -24.61 5.95 -15.93
N HIS A 138 -24.54 6.08 -14.61
CA HIS A 138 -24.76 7.36 -13.96
C HIS A 138 -23.77 8.44 -14.47
N GLN A 139 -24.09 9.71 -14.26
CA GLN A 139 -23.35 10.84 -14.85
C GLN A 139 -21.84 10.81 -14.53
N GLY A 140 -21.48 10.37 -13.32
CA GLY A 140 -20.09 10.18 -12.90
C GLY A 140 -19.36 9.13 -13.73
N ALA A 141 -19.95 7.94 -13.89
CA ALA A 141 -19.42 6.88 -14.74
C ALA A 141 -19.34 7.29 -16.21
N LYS A 142 -20.39 7.95 -16.77
CA LYS A 142 -20.36 8.47 -18.15
C LYS A 142 -19.19 9.43 -18.39
N ARG A 143 -18.96 10.34 -17.44
CA ARG A 143 -17.83 11.29 -17.51
C ARG A 143 -16.49 10.55 -17.49
N PHE A 144 -16.31 9.60 -16.59
CA PHE A 144 -15.07 8.85 -16.48
C PHE A 144 -14.81 7.98 -17.71
N GLN A 145 -15.81 7.24 -18.20
CA GLN A 145 -15.68 6.43 -19.42
C GLN A 145 -15.32 7.28 -20.63
N ARG A 146 -15.88 8.49 -20.76
CA ARG A 146 -15.50 9.44 -21.82
C ARG A 146 -14.03 9.84 -21.71
N LEU A 147 -13.59 10.25 -20.52
CA LEU A 147 -12.20 10.62 -20.28
C LEU A 147 -11.23 9.47 -20.56
N MET A 148 -11.56 8.25 -20.12
CA MET A 148 -10.74 7.07 -20.39
C MET A 148 -10.64 6.81 -21.88
N ARG A 149 -11.75 6.84 -22.64
CA ARG A 149 -11.70 6.70 -24.11
C ARG A 149 -10.80 7.75 -24.75
N ASP A 150 -10.90 9.01 -24.32
CA ASP A 150 -10.07 10.11 -24.85
C ASP A 150 -8.58 9.94 -24.53
N TYR A 151 -8.24 9.42 -23.35
CA TYR A 151 -6.85 9.22 -22.94
C TYR A 151 -6.24 7.89 -23.42
N GLU A 152 -7.08 6.93 -23.81
CA GLU A 152 -6.66 5.68 -24.44
C GLU A 152 -6.39 5.81 -25.94
N GLN A 153 -6.82 6.91 -26.56
CA GLN A 153 -6.42 7.23 -27.93
C GLN A 153 -4.90 7.26 -28.06
N SER A 154 -4.41 6.83 -29.22
CA SER A 154 -3.00 6.86 -29.57
C SER A 154 -2.44 8.29 -29.41
N LEU A 155 -1.20 8.37 -28.95
CA LEU A 155 -0.50 9.65 -28.79
C LEU A 155 -0.42 10.42 -30.12
N TYR A 156 -0.25 9.69 -31.21
CA TYR A 156 -0.40 10.11 -32.60
C TYR A 156 -0.68 8.86 -33.45
N LEU A 157 -1.01 9.02 -34.72
CA LEU A 157 -1.30 7.90 -35.63
C LEU A 157 -0.13 6.89 -35.63
N ASP A 158 -0.42 5.61 -35.46
CA ASP A 158 0.56 4.50 -35.46
C ASP A 158 1.67 4.58 -34.38
N SER A 159 1.48 5.37 -33.31
CA SER A 159 2.47 5.47 -32.24
C SER A 159 2.66 4.19 -31.41
N GLY A 160 1.70 3.26 -31.47
CA GLY A 160 1.63 2.07 -30.58
C GLY A 160 1.46 2.40 -29.09
N ILE A 161 1.36 3.67 -28.72
CA ILE A 161 1.35 4.14 -27.32
C ILE A 161 0.20 5.13 -27.14
N SER A 162 -0.68 4.87 -26.17
CA SER A 162 -1.77 5.79 -25.81
C SER A 162 -1.26 7.05 -25.10
N ARG A 163 -2.05 8.12 -25.17
CA ARG A 163 -1.78 9.37 -24.43
C ARG A 163 -1.61 9.12 -22.92
N LEU A 164 -2.43 8.25 -22.33
CA LEU A 164 -2.33 7.87 -20.92
C LEU A 164 -1.02 7.16 -20.59
N SER A 165 -0.64 6.17 -21.39
CA SER A 165 0.61 5.40 -21.21
C SER A 165 1.83 6.32 -21.29
N PHE A 166 1.83 7.27 -22.22
CA PHE A 166 2.87 8.29 -22.32
C PHE A 166 2.97 9.15 -21.05
N ILE A 167 1.84 9.67 -20.55
CA ILE A 167 1.80 10.51 -19.34
C ILE A 167 2.27 9.73 -18.11
N VAL A 168 1.83 8.47 -17.95
CA VAL A 168 2.23 7.60 -16.84
C VAL A 168 3.74 7.36 -16.86
N LYS A 169 4.31 6.99 -18.02
CA LYS A 169 5.76 6.81 -18.18
C LYS A 169 6.53 8.10 -17.89
N LEU A 170 6.01 9.26 -18.32
CA LEU A 170 6.61 10.57 -18.02
C LEU A 170 6.66 10.85 -16.51
N PHE A 171 5.56 10.58 -15.78
CA PHE A 171 5.51 10.77 -14.33
C PHE A 171 6.50 9.85 -13.62
N GLN A 172 6.58 8.58 -14.03
CA GLN A 172 7.53 7.62 -13.49
C GLN A 172 8.97 8.10 -13.67
N MET A 173 9.36 8.50 -14.89
CA MET A 173 10.70 9.03 -15.16
C MET A 173 10.98 10.28 -14.33
N LYS A 174 10.02 11.22 -14.27
CA LYS A 174 10.16 12.43 -13.47
C LYS A 174 10.43 12.13 -12.01
N CYS A 175 9.63 11.25 -11.40
CA CYS A 175 9.76 10.90 -9.99
C CYS A 175 11.07 10.15 -9.72
N ARG A 176 11.41 9.18 -10.57
CA ARG A 176 12.60 8.32 -10.40
C ARG A 176 13.91 9.08 -10.54
N TYR A 177 14.00 9.94 -11.55
CA TYR A 177 15.22 10.66 -11.89
C TYR A 177 15.25 12.08 -11.35
N GLY A 178 14.25 12.47 -10.54
CA GLY A 178 14.19 13.77 -9.90
C GLY A 178 14.08 14.94 -10.89
N TRP A 179 13.44 14.76 -12.05
CA TRP A 179 13.34 15.82 -13.05
C TRP A 179 12.52 16.99 -12.51
N SER A 180 13.01 18.22 -12.72
CA SER A 180 12.28 19.44 -12.38
C SER A 180 11.05 19.61 -13.29
N ASN A 181 10.08 20.46 -12.91
CA ASN A 181 8.94 20.74 -13.79
C ASN A 181 9.41 21.40 -15.09
N ASN A 182 10.30 22.39 -14.99
CA ASN A 182 10.86 23.08 -16.15
C ASN A 182 11.59 22.12 -17.12
N SER A 183 12.32 21.12 -16.58
CA SER A 183 12.97 20.11 -17.40
C SER A 183 11.97 19.24 -18.16
N VAL A 184 10.86 18.87 -17.51
CA VAL A 184 9.78 18.11 -18.15
C VAL A 184 9.06 18.95 -19.19
N ASP A 185 8.79 20.22 -18.90
CA ASP A 185 8.12 21.14 -19.83
C ASP A 185 8.97 21.31 -21.11
N ALA A 186 10.28 21.54 -20.96
CA ALA A 186 11.19 21.64 -22.09
C ALA A 186 11.22 20.34 -22.93
N LEU A 187 11.26 19.18 -22.27
CA LEU A 187 11.20 17.88 -22.96
C LEU A 187 9.89 17.71 -23.71
N LEU A 188 8.75 18.03 -23.09
CA LEU A 188 7.43 17.90 -23.71
C LEU A 188 7.28 18.79 -24.95
N LEU A 189 7.79 20.03 -24.89
CA LEU A 189 7.80 20.93 -26.04
C LEU A 189 8.67 20.40 -27.18
N PHE A 190 9.85 19.86 -26.85
CA PHE A 190 10.71 19.21 -27.83
C PHE A 190 10.03 17.99 -28.47
N LEU A 191 9.48 17.08 -27.67
CA LEU A 191 8.76 15.89 -28.15
C LEU A 191 7.57 16.28 -29.05
N LYS A 192 6.81 17.30 -28.65
CA LYS A 192 5.70 17.81 -29.45
C LYS A 192 6.12 18.37 -30.81
N SER A 193 7.33 18.94 -30.91
CA SER A 193 7.87 19.46 -32.17
C SER A 193 8.37 18.39 -33.15
N ILE A 194 8.79 17.22 -32.64
CA ILE A 194 9.30 16.11 -33.48
C ILE A 194 8.20 15.11 -33.84
N PHE A 195 7.13 15.03 -33.05
CA PHE A 195 5.98 14.18 -33.37
C PHE A 195 5.19 14.73 -34.57
N PRO A 196 4.39 13.88 -35.26
CA PRO A 196 3.54 14.32 -36.35
C PRO A 196 2.65 15.50 -35.96
N LYS A 197 2.30 16.37 -36.92
CA LYS A 197 1.51 17.61 -36.67
C LYS A 197 0.25 17.35 -35.85
N GLU A 198 -0.44 16.25 -36.09
CA GLU A 198 -1.58 15.80 -35.29
C GLU A 198 -1.11 14.83 -34.20
N ASN A 199 -0.78 15.38 -33.03
CA ASN A 199 -0.44 14.60 -31.84
C ASN A 199 -1.11 15.16 -30.58
N SER A 200 -1.39 14.26 -29.63
CA SER A 200 -2.03 14.57 -28.36
C SER A 200 -1.03 14.73 -27.20
N CYS A 201 0.25 14.95 -27.53
CA CYS A 201 1.31 15.17 -26.55
C CYS A 201 1.02 16.44 -25.71
N PRO A 202 1.06 16.32 -24.36
CA PRO A 202 0.99 17.48 -23.47
C PRO A 202 2.10 18.50 -23.78
N THR A 203 1.79 19.77 -23.57
CA THR A 203 2.74 20.89 -23.74
C THR A 203 3.50 21.23 -22.45
N SER A 204 2.98 20.77 -21.31
CA SER A 204 3.57 21.01 -20.00
C SER A 204 3.25 19.87 -19.04
N PHE A 205 4.02 19.79 -17.96
CA PHE A 205 3.75 18.93 -16.82
C PHE A 205 2.42 19.28 -16.16
N TYR A 206 2.01 20.55 -16.20
CA TYR A 206 0.69 20.95 -15.73
C TYR A 206 -0.43 20.31 -16.56
N ASP A 207 -0.31 20.31 -17.89
CA ASP A 207 -1.28 19.69 -18.79
C ASP A 207 -1.31 18.16 -18.60
N ALA A 208 -0.14 17.54 -18.43
CA ALA A 208 -0.04 16.12 -18.12
C ALA A 208 -0.68 15.79 -16.74
N ARG A 209 -0.48 16.65 -15.73
CA ARG A 209 -1.10 16.50 -14.40
C ARG A 209 -2.60 16.70 -14.43
N LYS A 210 -3.11 17.59 -15.28
CA LYS A 210 -4.55 17.79 -15.47
C LYS A 210 -5.26 16.49 -15.89
N VAL A 211 -4.64 15.70 -16.76
CA VAL A 211 -5.16 14.37 -17.14
C VAL A 211 -5.32 13.45 -15.92
N ILE A 212 -4.29 13.35 -15.08
CA ILE A 212 -4.32 12.52 -13.86
C ILE A 212 -5.39 13.03 -12.88
N ARG A 213 -5.56 14.35 -12.77
CA ARG A 213 -6.60 14.97 -11.95
C ARG A 213 -7.99 14.67 -12.46
N ASP A 214 -8.21 14.79 -13.77
CA ASP A 214 -9.51 14.54 -14.39
C ASP A 214 -9.91 13.05 -14.27
N LEU A 215 -8.92 12.15 -14.18
CA LEU A 215 -9.08 10.72 -13.84
C LEU A 215 -9.34 10.45 -12.34
N GLY A 216 -9.42 11.49 -11.51
CA GLY A 216 -9.72 11.36 -10.09
C GLY A 216 -8.59 10.71 -9.29
N LEU A 217 -7.34 10.86 -9.73
CA LEU A 217 -6.12 10.42 -9.04
C LEU A 217 -5.36 11.58 -8.38
N ASP A 218 -5.95 12.77 -8.31
CA ASP A 218 -5.40 13.88 -7.52
C ASP A 218 -5.70 13.69 -6.03
N TYR A 219 -5.16 14.59 -5.23
CA TYR A 219 -5.38 14.64 -3.80
C TYR A 219 -5.81 16.03 -3.38
N GLU A 220 -6.61 16.09 -2.33
CA GLU A 220 -6.98 17.33 -1.67
C GLU A 220 -5.85 17.77 -0.75
N LYS A 221 -5.55 19.07 -0.77
CA LYS A 221 -4.61 19.70 0.16
C LYS A 221 -5.42 20.35 1.27
N ILE A 222 -5.26 19.83 2.48
CA ILE A 222 -5.95 20.35 3.66
C ILE A 222 -4.90 20.95 4.58
N ASP A 223 -5.05 22.24 4.88
CA ASP A 223 -4.12 22.93 5.75
C ASP A 223 -4.32 22.44 7.19
N ALA A 224 -3.21 22.23 7.89
CA ALA A 224 -3.21 21.73 9.26
C ALA A 224 -2.49 22.71 10.17
N CYS A 225 -2.93 22.77 11.43
CA CYS A 225 -2.16 23.46 12.46
C CYS A 225 -0.78 22.80 12.62
N VAL A 226 0.29 23.60 12.73
CA VAL A 226 1.66 23.12 12.96
C VAL A 226 1.80 22.31 14.26
N ASN A 227 0.91 22.56 15.23
CA ASN A 227 0.83 21.84 16.49
C ASN A 227 -0.22 20.72 16.48
N ASP A 228 -0.76 20.33 15.32
CA ASP A 228 -1.67 19.18 15.15
C ASP A 228 -3.02 19.34 15.89
N CYS A 229 -3.42 20.57 16.18
CA CYS A 229 -4.62 20.87 16.96
C CYS A 229 -5.94 20.69 16.18
N ILE A 230 -5.93 21.09 14.90
CA ILE A 230 -7.07 21.11 13.98
C ILE A 230 -6.58 21.00 12.52
N LEU A 231 -7.51 20.66 11.63
CA LEU A 231 -7.45 20.95 10.20
C LEU A 231 -8.21 22.27 9.92
N PHE A 232 -7.64 23.16 9.11
CA PHE A 232 -8.31 24.37 8.62
C PHE A 232 -9.27 23.99 7.48
N ARG A 233 -10.37 23.32 7.84
CA ARG A 233 -11.38 22.79 6.93
C ARG A 233 -12.77 22.92 7.53
N GLY A 234 -13.79 22.71 6.70
CA GLY A 234 -15.19 22.75 7.09
C GLY A 234 -15.64 24.14 7.55
N GLN A 235 -16.92 24.26 7.87
CA GLN A 235 -17.53 25.56 8.20
C GLN A 235 -16.89 26.26 9.41
N ALA A 236 -16.33 25.49 10.35
CA ALA A 236 -15.79 26.04 11.59
C ALA A 236 -14.38 26.68 11.42
N TYR A 237 -13.53 26.14 10.54
CA TYR A 237 -12.10 26.48 10.51
C TYR A 237 -11.54 26.87 9.15
N ALA A 238 -12.29 26.71 8.05
CA ALA A 238 -11.77 26.93 6.69
C ALA A 238 -11.24 28.35 6.45
N ASP A 239 -11.90 29.36 7.01
CA ASP A 239 -11.58 30.79 6.79
C ASP A 239 -10.65 31.37 7.86
N LEU A 240 -10.19 30.55 8.82
CA LEU A 240 -9.30 31.02 9.87
C LEU A 240 -7.85 31.12 9.36
N ASP A 241 -7.21 32.26 9.68
CA ASP A 241 -5.78 32.49 9.46
C ASP A 241 -4.93 32.02 10.66
N GLU A 242 -5.55 31.71 11.79
CA GLU A 242 -4.89 31.25 13.02
C GLU A 242 -5.64 30.11 13.70
N CYS A 243 -4.90 29.21 14.36
CA CYS A 243 -5.50 28.10 15.10
C CYS A 243 -6.26 28.63 16.34
N PRO A 244 -7.56 28.33 16.50
CA PRO A 244 -8.34 28.83 17.63
C PRO A 244 -7.84 28.30 18.98
N LYS A 245 -7.22 27.11 18.99
CA LYS A 245 -6.71 26.42 20.20
C LYS A 245 -5.33 26.93 20.63
N CYS A 246 -4.34 26.92 19.74
CA CYS A 246 -2.95 27.25 20.10
C CYS A 246 -2.46 28.61 19.59
N LYS A 247 -3.32 29.37 18.89
CA LYS A 247 -3.03 30.70 18.31
C LYS A 247 -1.86 30.75 17.33
N GLN A 248 -1.38 29.59 16.84
CA GLN A 248 -0.38 29.56 15.79
C GLN A 248 -1.01 29.95 14.46
N SER A 249 -0.27 30.75 13.69
CA SER A 249 -0.66 31.12 12.34
C SER A 249 -0.72 29.89 11.42
N ARG A 250 -1.70 29.89 10.52
CA ARG A 250 -1.80 28.97 9.40
C ARG A 250 -0.65 29.12 8.41
N TRP A 251 -0.07 30.33 8.30
CA TRP A 251 0.84 30.71 7.24
C TRP A 251 2.31 30.74 7.69
N VAL A 252 3.22 30.41 6.78
CA VAL A 252 4.67 30.56 6.99
C VAL A 252 5.02 32.05 7.10
N LYS A 253 5.85 32.42 8.08
CA LYS A 253 6.36 33.80 8.20
C LYS A 253 7.31 34.11 7.05
N GLY A 254 7.09 35.21 6.32
CA GLY A 254 7.99 35.68 5.26
C GLY A 254 9.26 36.33 5.82
N LYS A 255 10.32 36.44 5.00
CA LYS A 255 11.54 37.21 5.35
C LYS A 255 11.23 38.70 5.32
N GLU A 256 11.54 39.45 6.39
CA GLU A 256 11.13 40.83 6.69
C GLU A 256 11.25 41.91 5.58
N ASN A 257 11.89 41.62 4.44
CA ASN A 257 12.21 42.59 3.38
C ASN A 257 11.27 42.61 2.15
N GLU A 258 10.07 42.04 2.22
CA GLU A 258 9.08 42.09 1.11
C GLU A 258 7.75 42.69 1.59
N LYS A 259 7.20 43.64 0.81
CA LYS A 259 5.91 44.29 1.07
C LYS A 259 4.80 43.24 1.25
N ASP A 260 4.09 43.28 2.37
CA ASP A 260 3.12 42.26 2.80
C ASP A 260 1.97 41.98 1.83
N ASN A 261 1.60 42.94 0.97
CA ASN A 261 0.43 42.83 0.11
C ASN A 261 0.63 41.97 -1.17
N LEU A 262 1.84 41.46 -1.43
CA LEU A 262 2.16 40.63 -2.60
C LEU A 262 2.63 39.21 -2.26
N ARG A 263 2.71 38.84 -0.98
CA ARG A 263 3.16 37.50 -0.59
C ARG A 263 2.10 36.45 -0.87
N LYS A 264 2.48 35.42 -1.63
CA LYS A 264 1.69 34.19 -1.75
C LYS A 264 1.60 33.55 -0.36
N LYS A 265 0.41 33.53 0.24
CA LYS A 265 0.14 32.84 1.51
C LYS A 265 0.45 31.34 1.35
N VAL A 266 1.48 30.85 2.04
CA VAL A 266 1.90 29.43 2.04
C VAL A 266 1.57 28.80 3.39
N PRO A 267 0.77 27.72 3.45
CA PRO A 267 0.46 27.05 4.70
C PRO A 267 1.69 26.43 5.36
N GLN A 268 1.74 26.43 6.69
CA GLN A 268 2.86 25.82 7.44
C GLN A 268 2.88 24.30 7.35
N LYS A 269 1.71 23.67 7.29
CA LYS A 269 1.56 22.21 7.27
C LYS A 269 0.35 21.82 6.42
N ILE A 270 0.52 20.83 5.55
CA ILE A 270 -0.51 20.42 4.58
C ILE A 270 -0.70 18.90 4.64
N LEU A 271 -1.86 18.46 5.10
CA LEU A 271 -2.34 17.10 4.91
C LEU A 271 -2.65 16.89 3.42
N ARG A 272 -2.21 15.76 2.84
CA ARG A 272 -2.71 15.31 1.54
C ARG A 272 -3.73 14.21 1.77
N TYR A 273 -4.97 14.48 1.39
CA TYR A 273 -6.09 13.55 1.48
C TYR A 273 -6.42 12.99 0.10
N PHE A 274 -6.55 11.68 -0.01
CA PHE A 274 -6.94 11.01 -1.24
C PHE A 274 -8.37 10.51 -1.05
N PRO A 275 -9.38 11.07 -1.75
CA PRO A 275 -10.77 10.66 -1.61
C PRO A 275 -10.99 9.18 -1.95
N LEU A 276 -11.74 8.47 -1.12
CA LEU A 276 -11.97 7.03 -1.20
C LEU A 276 -13.06 6.65 -2.21
N LYS A 277 -14.21 7.33 -2.21
CA LYS A 277 -15.38 7.00 -3.06
C LYS A 277 -15.01 6.90 -4.54
N PRO A 278 -14.31 7.88 -5.16
CA PRO A 278 -13.96 7.78 -6.58
C PRO A 278 -13.04 6.59 -6.87
N ARG A 279 -12.21 6.17 -5.91
CA ARG A 279 -11.30 5.03 -6.05
C ARG A 279 -12.04 3.71 -5.97
N LEU A 280 -13.02 3.59 -5.07
CA LEU A 280 -13.87 2.40 -4.97
C LEU A 280 -14.78 2.26 -6.19
N GLN A 281 -15.40 3.36 -6.65
CA GLN A 281 -16.22 3.36 -7.88
C GLN A 281 -15.43 2.86 -9.10
N ARG A 282 -14.15 3.24 -9.22
CA ARG A 282 -13.28 2.81 -10.33
C ARG A 282 -13.05 1.30 -10.39
N ILE A 283 -13.09 0.59 -9.26
CA ILE A 283 -12.98 -0.88 -9.24
C ILE A 283 -14.06 -1.51 -10.13
N PHE A 284 -15.25 -0.91 -10.17
CA PHE A 284 -16.40 -1.41 -10.94
C PHE A 284 -16.45 -0.92 -12.40
N MET A 285 -15.50 -0.06 -12.81
CA MET A 285 -15.41 0.45 -14.17
C MET A 285 -14.50 -0.40 -15.08
N CYS A 286 -13.76 -1.34 -14.50
CA CYS A 286 -12.95 -2.32 -15.21
C CYS A 286 -13.51 -3.72 -14.92
N GLU A 287 -13.81 -4.46 -15.98
CA GLU A 287 -14.52 -5.76 -15.89
C GLU A 287 -13.77 -6.73 -14.99
N GLN A 288 -12.46 -6.79 -15.17
CA GLN A 288 -11.63 -7.75 -14.46
C GLN A 288 -11.47 -7.40 -12.98
N THR A 289 -11.36 -6.11 -12.61
CA THR A 289 -11.33 -5.71 -11.19
C THR A 289 -12.69 -5.86 -10.52
N ALA A 290 -13.79 -5.61 -11.25
CA ALA A 290 -15.16 -5.83 -10.78
C ALA A 290 -15.43 -7.31 -10.50
N LEU A 291 -14.98 -8.21 -11.38
CA LEU A 291 -15.04 -9.67 -11.12
C LEU A 291 -14.16 -10.06 -9.92
N ALA A 292 -12.93 -9.52 -9.85
CA ALA A 292 -12.00 -9.86 -8.77
C ALA A 292 -12.52 -9.43 -7.38
N ILE A 293 -13.21 -8.30 -7.25
CA ILE A 293 -13.76 -7.85 -5.96
C ILE A 293 -14.94 -8.71 -5.50
N ARG A 294 -15.65 -9.36 -6.43
CA ARG A 294 -16.78 -10.26 -6.13
C ARG A 294 -16.33 -11.69 -5.80
N TRP A 295 -15.08 -12.03 -6.09
CA TRP A 295 -14.49 -13.36 -5.91
C TRP A 295 -14.73 -13.97 -4.51
N HIS A 296 -14.58 -13.16 -3.45
CA HIS A 296 -14.68 -13.61 -2.06
C HIS A 296 -16.03 -14.30 -1.71
N LYS A 297 -17.09 -13.96 -2.46
CA LYS A 297 -18.44 -14.50 -2.27
C LYS A 297 -18.83 -15.47 -3.38
N GLU A 298 -18.44 -15.20 -4.62
CA GLU A 298 -18.94 -15.94 -5.78
C GLU A 298 -18.10 -17.16 -6.16
N LYS A 299 -16.82 -17.18 -5.78
CA LYS A 299 -15.87 -18.20 -6.23
C LYS A 299 -15.01 -18.78 -5.11
N ARG A 300 -14.92 -18.11 -3.96
CA ARG A 300 -14.25 -18.66 -2.78
C ARG A 300 -14.91 -19.97 -2.38
N LEU A 301 -14.09 -21.01 -2.20
CA LEU A 301 -14.54 -22.28 -1.63
C LEU A 301 -14.72 -22.12 -0.12
N ASP A 302 -15.95 -22.29 0.37
CA ASP A 302 -16.27 -22.28 1.80
C ASP A 302 -16.36 -23.71 2.34
N ASP A 303 -15.19 -24.29 2.62
CA ASP A 303 -15.06 -25.64 3.19
C ASP A 303 -14.66 -25.62 4.68
N GLY A 304 -14.82 -24.47 5.33
CA GLY A 304 -14.42 -24.27 6.73
C GLY A 304 -12.92 -24.11 6.97
N VAL A 305 -12.09 -24.10 5.91
CA VAL A 305 -10.64 -23.89 6.01
C VAL A 305 -10.28 -22.41 5.85
N LEU A 306 -9.41 -21.90 6.71
CA LEU A 306 -8.96 -20.50 6.65
C LEU A 306 -8.01 -20.27 5.45
N LYS A 307 -8.52 -19.69 4.35
CA LYS A 307 -7.79 -19.40 3.11
C LYS A 307 -7.81 -17.92 2.73
N HIS A 308 -8.75 -17.16 3.27
CA HIS A 308 -9.03 -15.79 2.92
C HIS A 308 -9.52 -14.99 4.15
N ALA A 309 -9.45 -13.66 4.09
CA ALA A 309 -9.96 -12.78 5.15
C ALA A 309 -11.45 -13.02 5.46
N ALA A 310 -12.23 -13.41 4.43
CA ALA A 310 -13.64 -13.79 4.56
C ALA A 310 -13.88 -15.06 5.39
N ASP A 311 -12.86 -15.90 5.59
CA ASP A 311 -12.98 -17.08 6.46
C ASP A 311 -12.82 -16.74 7.94
N SER A 312 -12.36 -15.52 8.25
CA SER A 312 -12.14 -15.07 9.62
C SER A 312 -13.46 -14.90 10.38
N LEU A 313 -13.40 -15.17 11.69
CA LEU A 313 -14.56 -14.99 12.57
C LEU A 313 -15.06 -13.54 12.54
N ALA A 314 -14.16 -12.55 12.50
CA ALA A 314 -14.52 -11.13 12.46
C ALA A 314 -15.36 -10.78 11.22
N TRP A 315 -15.00 -11.31 10.05
CA TRP A 315 -15.79 -11.11 8.83
C TRP A 315 -17.14 -11.80 8.92
N LYS A 316 -17.16 -13.06 9.36
CA LYS A 316 -18.39 -13.86 9.46
C LYS A 316 -19.39 -13.22 10.43
N THR A 317 -18.94 -12.82 11.61
CA THR A 317 -19.78 -12.10 12.58
C THR A 317 -20.29 -10.77 12.03
N PHE A 318 -19.45 -10.00 11.33
CA PHE A 318 -19.90 -8.78 10.66
C PHE A 318 -20.99 -9.05 9.61
N ASP A 319 -20.83 -10.10 8.80
CA ASP A 319 -21.80 -10.48 7.77
C ASP A 319 -23.13 -10.97 8.37
N GLU A 320 -23.08 -11.65 9.53
CA GLU A 320 -24.25 -12.08 10.31
C GLU A 320 -24.99 -10.87 10.92
N GLU A 321 -24.27 -9.91 11.50
CA GLU A 321 -24.85 -8.69 12.08
C GLU A 321 -25.39 -7.71 11.02
N HIS A 322 -24.85 -7.76 9.80
CA HIS A 322 -25.17 -6.85 8.71
C HIS A 322 -25.52 -7.59 7.42
N GLU A 323 -26.50 -8.49 7.49
CA GLU A 323 -26.92 -9.29 6.34
C GLU A 323 -27.24 -8.45 5.09
N TRP A 324 -27.87 -7.29 5.26
CA TRP A 324 -28.20 -6.38 4.16
C TRP A 324 -26.96 -5.95 3.37
N PHE A 325 -25.84 -5.74 4.06
CA PHE A 325 -24.55 -5.39 3.47
C PHE A 325 -23.93 -6.63 2.83
N ALA A 326 -23.96 -7.77 3.55
CA ALA A 326 -23.35 -9.00 3.09
C ALA A 326 -24.04 -9.64 1.88
N ARG A 327 -25.33 -9.36 1.66
CA ARG A 327 -26.12 -9.85 0.52
C ARG A 327 -25.51 -9.46 -0.83
N ASP A 328 -24.97 -8.26 -0.96
CA ASP A 328 -24.33 -7.80 -2.19
C ASP A 328 -22.81 -8.06 -2.18
N ALA A 329 -22.33 -8.89 -3.12
CA ALA A 329 -20.90 -9.20 -3.27
C ALA A 329 -20.06 -7.97 -3.66
N ARG A 330 -20.68 -6.89 -4.12
CA ARG A 330 -20.01 -5.65 -4.53
C ARG A 330 -19.67 -4.75 -3.34
N ASN A 331 -20.30 -4.94 -2.18
CA ASN A 331 -20.01 -4.15 -0.99
C ASN A 331 -18.61 -4.45 -0.40
N ILE A 332 -17.87 -3.40 -0.07
CA ILE A 332 -16.42 -3.48 0.16
C ILE A 332 -16.07 -3.51 1.65
N ARG A 333 -15.27 -4.49 2.04
CA ARG A 333 -14.69 -4.58 3.39
C ARG A 333 -13.23 -4.17 3.34
N LEU A 334 -12.89 -3.21 4.18
CA LEU A 334 -11.62 -2.50 4.20
C LEU A 334 -10.82 -2.85 5.45
N GLY A 335 -9.51 -3.01 5.27
CA GLY A 335 -8.53 -2.89 6.34
C GLY A 335 -7.90 -1.52 6.35
N VAL A 336 -7.63 -0.98 7.54
CA VAL A 336 -6.85 0.26 7.70
C VAL A 336 -5.46 -0.09 8.22
N ALA A 337 -4.41 0.37 7.55
CA ALA A 337 -3.04 0.28 8.05
C ALA A 337 -2.45 1.68 8.19
N SER A 338 -1.66 1.90 9.24
CA SER A 338 -0.98 3.18 9.42
C SER A 338 0.40 3.02 10.04
N ASP A 339 1.39 3.67 9.43
CA ASP A 339 2.74 3.70 9.95
C ASP A 339 3.51 4.95 9.47
N GLY A 340 4.58 5.27 10.18
CA GLY A 340 5.54 6.29 9.84
C GLY A 340 6.65 5.72 8.95
N PHE A 341 6.93 6.38 7.84
CA PHE A 341 8.04 6.01 6.95
C PHE A 341 8.89 7.24 6.60
N ASN A 342 10.11 7.00 6.12
CA ASN A 342 11.00 8.04 5.60
C ASN A 342 11.04 7.91 4.06
N PRO A 343 10.39 8.81 3.31
CA PRO A 343 10.28 8.71 1.85
C PRO A 343 11.63 8.89 1.13
N PHE A 344 12.66 9.45 1.78
CA PHE A 344 13.92 9.81 1.12
C PHE A 344 15.07 8.86 1.41
N GLY A 345 14.87 7.77 2.16
CA GLY A 345 15.89 6.74 2.42
C GLY A 345 17.15 7.20 3.17
N ASN A 346 17.30 8.50 3.45
CA ASN A 346 18.44 9.04 4.17
C ASN A 346 18.33 8.73 5.66
N MET A 347 19.28 7.94 6.18
CA MET A 347 19.40 7.58 7.59
C MET A 347 19.73 8.78 8.51
N ASN A 348 20.07 9.95 7.95
CA ASN A 348 20.24 11.22 8.68
C ASN A 348 18.99 12.11 8.55
N ILE A 349 18.19 12.08 9.62
CA ILE A 349 16.99 12.81 10.07
C ILE A 349 16.57 14.10 9.32
N SER A 350 15.26 14.22 8.99
CA SER A 350 14.42 15.41 9.34
C SER A 350 12.94 15.32 8.92
N TYR A 351 12.56 14.44 7.99
CA TYR A 351 11.17 14.32 7.53
C TYR A 351 10.67 12.87 7.60
N SER A 352 9.95 12.54 8.67
CA SER A 352 9.06 11.38 8.64
C SER A 352 7.76 11.79 7.93
N THR A 353 7.12 10.85 7.25
CA THR A 353 5.75 11.01 6.76
C THR A 353 4.93 9.88 7.34
N TRP A 354 3.77 10.22 7.89
CA TRP A 354 2.83 9.22 8.37
C TRP A 354 1.81 8.93 7.28
N SER A 355 1.64 7.66 6.93
CA SER A 355 0.67 7.23 5.92
C SER A 355 -0.52 6.53 6.58
N VAL A 356 -1.67 6.64 5.94
CA VAL A 356 -2.84 5.79 6.21
C VAL A 356 -3.22 5.14 4.89
N VAL A 357 -3.29 3.82 4.88
CA VAL A 357 -3.55 2.99 3.71
C VAL A 357 -4.79 2.14 3.96
N LEU A 358 -5.66 2.08 2.98
CA LEU A 358 -6.83 1.21 2.96
C LEU A 358 -6.60 0.00 2.06
N ILE A 359 -7.04 -1.17 2.50
CA ILE A 359 -6.86 -2.43 1.78
C ILE A 359 -8.24 -3.06 1.54
N PRO A 360 -8.71 -3.17 0.28
CA PRO A 360 -9.94 -3.89 -0.04
C PRO A 360 -9.72 -5.40 0.11
N TYR A 361 -10.24 -5.99 1.18
CA TYR A 361 -10.07 -7.41 1.47
C TYR A 361 -10.95 -8.33 0.62
N ASN A 362 -11.86 -7.77 -0.17
CA ASN A 362 -12.72 -8.50 -1.09
C ASN A 362 -11.94 -9.20 -2.23
N TYR A 363 -10.74 -8.71 -2.56
CA TYR A 363 -9.91 -9.28 -3.61
C TYR A 363 -9.42 -10.69 -3.27
N PRO A 364 -9.15 -11.54 -4.28
CA PRO A 364 -8.59 -12.87 -4.03
C PRO A 364 -7.19 -12.80 -3.35
N PRO A 365 -6.75 -13.90 -2.71
CA PRO A 365 -5.49 -13.93 -1.94
C PRO A 365 -4.26 -13.44 -2.70
N TRP A 366 -4.16 -13.72 -4.01
CA TRP A 366 -3.04 -13.30 -4.85
C TRP A 366 -3.09 -11.82 -5.27
N MET A 367 -4.19 -11.11 -5.00
CA MET A 367 -4.37 -9.69 -5.30
C MET A 367 -4.39 -8.81 -4.05
N VAL A 368 -5.00 -9.28 -2.96
CA VAL A 368 -5.21 -8.46 -1.75
C VAL A 368 -3.90 -7.93 -1.14
N LEU A 369 -2.81 -8.70 -1.24
CA LEU A 369 -1.49 -8.32 -0.75
C LEU A 369 -0.63 -7.55 -1.76
N LYS A 370 -1.09 -7.39 -3.01
CA LYS A 370 -0.36 -6.61 -4.00
C LYS A 370 -0.47 -5.12 -3.67
N HIS A 371 0.68 -4.45 -3.53
CA HIS A 371 0.75 -3.01 -3.25
C HIS A 371 -0.02 -2.15 -4.27
N SER A 372 -0.19 -2.64 -5.51
CA SER A 372 -0.99 -1.97 -6.54
C SER A 372 -2.47 -1.80 -6.19
N ASN A 373 -2.99 -2.66 -5.31
CA ASN A 373 -4.40 -2.67 -4.89
C ASN A 373 -4.61 -1.94 -3.56
N TRP A 374 -3.54 -1.44 -2.95
CA TRP A 374 -3.60 -0.67 -1.71
C TRP A 374 -3.94 0.79 -2.00
N MET A 375 -4.88 1.34 -1.24
CA MET A 375 -5.40 2.68 -1.43
C MET A 375 -4.80 3.63 -0.39
N LEU A 376 -3.74 4.36 -0.77
CA LEU A 376 -3.19 5.42 0.08
C LEU A 376 -4.23 6.49 0.35
N SER A 377 -4.69 6.67 1.59
CA SER A 377 -5.75 7.62 1.95
C SER A 377 -5.24 8.94 2.49
N LEU A 378 -4.16 8.92 3.28
CA LEU A 378 -3.62 10.12 3.92
C LEU A 378 -2.09 10.12 3.84
N LEU A 379 -1.52 11.30 3.57
CA LEU A 379 -0.11 11.59 3.84
C LEU A 379 -0.01 12.79 4.79
N ILE A 380 0.40 12.51 6.02
CA ILE A 380 0.57 13.49 7.09
C ILE A 380 2.05 13.86 7.16
N PRO A 381 2.45 15.08 6.76
CA PRO A 381 3.84 15.47 6.84
C PRO A 381 4.20 15.84 8.27
N SER A 382 5.26 15.28 8.85
CA SER A 382 5.75 15.77 10.14
C SER A 382 7.13 15.22 10.48
N PRO A 383 8.07 16.04 10.99
CA PRO A 383 9.35 15.52 11.50
C PRO A 383 9.16 14.50 12.64
N LYS A 384 7.98 14.46 13.26
CA LYS A 384 7.63 13.59 14.39
C LYS A 384 6.31 12.87 14.14
N SER A 385 6.13 11.71 14.75
CA SER A 385 4.84 11.00 14.73
C SER A 385 3.68 11.91 15.21
N PRO A 386 2.49 11.84 14.59
CA PRO A 386 1.32 12.60 15.02
C PRO A 386 0.79 12.18 16.39
N GLY A 387 1.20 11.01 16.91
CA GLY A 387 0.75 10.50 18.21
C GLY A 387 -0.77 10.43 18.31
N ASN A 388 -1.32 10.89 19.43
CA ASN A 388 -2.77 10.91 19.64
C ASN A 388 -3.51 11.83 18.66
N SER A 389 -2.84 12.87 18.17
CA SER A 389 -3.41 13.86 17.24
C SER A 389 -3.64 13.29 15.83
N ILE A 390 -3.31 12.01 15.58
CA ILE A 390 -3.64 11.32 14.32
C ILE A 390 -5.14 11.41 13.99
N ASP A 391 -6.01 11.45 14.99
CA ASP A 391 -7.47 11.55 14.79
C ASP A 391 -7.89 12.86 14.13
N VAL A 392 -7.15 13.94 14.34
CA VAL A 392 -7.39 15.21 13.64
C VAL A 392 -7.22 15.02 12.14
N TYR A 393 -6.25 14.21 11.71
CA TYR A 393 -5.97 13.93 10.30
C TYR A 393 -6.90 12.87 9.71
N LEU A 394 -7.45 11.97 10.53
CA LEU A 394 -8.38 10.94 10.10
C LEU A 394 -9.80 11.47 9.83
N GLN A 395 -10.14 12.65 10.33
CA GLN A 395 -11.45 13.29 10.13
C GLN A 395 -12.01 13.17 8.69
N PRO A 396 -11.32 13.61 7.62
CA PRO A 396 -11.87 13.50 6.26
C PRO A 396 -12.16 12.06 5.83
N LEU A 397 -11.28 11.13 6.22
CA LEU A 397 -11.46 9.71 5.88
C LEU A 397 -12.65 9.10 6.62
N ILE A 398 -12.80 9.41 7.92
CA ILE A 398 -13.92 8.89 8.72
C ILE A 398 -15.24 9.45 8.24
N GLU A 399 -15.30 10.74 7.90
CA GLU A 399 -16.51 11.36 7.31
C GLU A 399 -16.92 10.65 6.00
N GLU A 400 -15.98 10.40 5.10
CA GLU A 400 -16.29 9.71 3.84
C GLU A 400 -16.69 8.24 4.06
N LEU A 401 -16.09 7.55 5.04
CA LEU A 401 -16.49 6.20 5.44
C LEU A 401 -17.90 6.16 6.04
N LYS A 402 -18.29 7.17 6.83
CA LYS A 402 -19.67 7.29 7.34
C LYS A 402 -20.66 7.46 6.19
N GLU A 403 -20.36 8.34 5.25
CA GLU A 403 -21.23 8.53 4.07
C GLU A 403 -21.35 7.25 3.23
N LEU A 404 -20.27 6.48 3.08
CA LEU A 404 -20.27 5.17 2.41
C LEU A 404 -21.09 4.11 3.15
N TRP A 405 -21.13 4.15 4.48
CA TRP A 405 -21.89 3.21 5.29
C TRP A 405 -23.39 3.56 5.35
N GLU A 406 -23.73 4.82 5.58
CA GLU A 406 -25.10 5.28 5.80
C GLU A 406 -25.89 5.44 4.50
N GLY A 407 -25.29 6.08 3.49
CA GLY A 407 -25.97 6.45 2.25
C GLY A 407 -25.57 5.63 1.02
N GLY A 408 -24.39 5.03 1.08
CA GLY A 408 -23.69 4.44 -0.06
C GLY A 408 -23.30 5.51 -1.09
N VAL A 409 -22.67 5.08 -2.18
CA VAL A 409 -22.38 5.93 -3.34
C VAL A 409 -22.87 5.27 -4.62
N GLU A 410 -23.58 6.04 -5.45
CA GLU A 410 -24.05 5.56 -6.75
C GLU A 410 -22.86 5.15 -7.63
N THR A 411 -22.88 3.92 -8.13
CA THR A 411 -21.78 3.30 -8.86
C THR A 411 -22.34 2.48 -10.01
N PHE A 412 -21.67 2.50 -11.16
CA PHE A 412 -21.99 1.64 -12.29
C PHE A 412 -21.11 0.38 -12.27
N ASP A 413 -21.71 -0.79 -12.34
CA ASP A 413 -21.00 -2.06 -12.52
C ASP A 413 -20.90 -2.38 -14.01
N VAL A 414 -19.68 -2.35 -14.57
CA VAL A 414 -19.46 -2.64 -15.99
C VAL A 414 -19.76 -4.10 -16.37
N VAL A 415 -19.65 -5.04 -15.42
CA VAL A 415 -19.93 -6.46 -15.65
C VAL A 415 -21.43 -6.68 -15.75
N GLN A 416 -22.18 -6.13 -14.79
CA GLN A 416 -23.64 -6.33 -14.73
C GLN A 416 -24.42 -5.29 -15.55
N ARG A 417 -23.78 -4.20 -15.99
CA ARG A 417 -24.35 -3.11 -16.81
C ARG A 417 -25.56 -2.38 -16.17
N TRP A 418 -25.54 -2.19 -14.86
CA TRP A 418 -26.54 -1.40 -14.14
C TRP A 418 -25.93 -0.58 -13.00
N ASN A 419 -26.68 0.41 -12.52
CA ASN A 419 -26.27 1.26 -11.41
C ASN A 419 -26.70 0.64 -10.08
N PHE A 420 -25.84 0.75 -9.07
CA PHE A 420 -26.13 0.28 -7.73
C PHE A 420 -25.57 1.25 -6.69
N LYS A 421 -26.00 1.08 -5.44
CA LYS A 421 -25.40 1.78 -4.31
C LYS A 421 -24.26 0.94 -3.75
N LEU A 422 -23.04 1.46 -3.86
CA LEU A 422 -21.85 0.86 -3.30
C LEU A 422 -21.68 1.28 -1.84
N PHE A 423 -21.60 0.30 -0.94
CA PHE A 423 -21.30 0.51 0.47
C PHE A 423 -19.90 0.00 0.81
N ALA A 424 -19.29 0.59 1.85
CA ALA A 424 -18.02 0.12 2.37
C ALA A 424 -17.99 0.16 3.90
N ALA A 425 -17.25 -0.78 4.50
CA ALA A 425 -17.06 -0.89 5.95
C ALA A 425 -15.60 -1.21 6.29
N VAL A 426 -15.11 -0.70 7.41
CA VAL A 426 -13.79 -1.07 7.94
C VAL A 426 -13.95 -2.21 8.92
N LEU A 427 -13.28 -3.34 8.67
CA LEU A 427 -13.37 -4.51 9.57
C LEU A 427 -12.35 -4.46 10.71
N TRP A 428 -11.11 -4.08 10.40
CA TRP A 428 -10.04 -4.02 11.39
C TRP A 428 -8.91 -3.11 10.96
N THR A 429 -8.00 -2.86 11.91
CA THR A 429 -6.78 -2.10 11.68
C THR A 429 -5.56 -3.02 11.77
N ILE A 430 -4.59 -2.87 10.85
CA ILE A 430 -3.30 -3.59 10.88
C ILE A 430 -2.24 -2.61 11.35
N ASN A 431 -1.75 -2.84 12.56
CA ASN A 431 -0.79 -1.93 13.19
C ASN A 431 0.25 -2.71 13.99
N ASP A 432 1.44 -2.15 14.06
CA ASP A 432 2.37 -2.50 15.12
C ASP A 432 1.84 -1.98 16.47
N TYR A 433 2.54 -2.32 17.56
CA TYR A 433 2.07 -1.98 18.91
C TYR A 433 2.09 -0.47 19.20
N LEU A 434 2.91 0.31 18.48
CA LEU A 434 3.00 1.75 18.66
C LEU A 434 1.88 2.46 17.90
N ALA A 435 1.66 2.11 16.63
CA ALA A 435 0.56 2.62 15.82
C ALA A 435 -0.80 2.20 16.41
N TYR A 436 -0.91 0.99 16.97
CA TYR A 436 -2.12 0.58 17.69
C TYR A 436 -2.48 1.55 18.81
N ALA A 437 -1.52 1.98 19.63
CA ALA A 437 -1.79 2.94 20.70
C ALA A 437 -2.25 4.30 20.17
N MET A 438 -1.72 4.71 19.02
CA MET A 438 -2.10 5.97 18.38
C MET A 438 -3.49 5.89 17.79
N LEU A 439 -3.90 4.78 17.17
CA LEU A 439 -5.20 4.66 16.54
C LEU A 439 -6.31 4.30 17.53
N SER A 440 -6.08 3.36 18.45
CA SER A 440 -7.08 2.96 19.46
C SER A 440 -7.22 3.98 20.59
N GLY A 441 -6.15 4.70 20.92
CA GLY A 441 -6.07 5.51 22.14
C GLY A 441 -5.75 4.70 23.40
N TRP A 442 -5.64 3.37 23.33
CA TRP A 442 -5.20 2.55 24.47
C TRP A 442 -3.67 2.60 24.60
N SER A 443 -3.16 2.93 25.78
CA SER A 443 -1.70 2.97 25.98
C SER A 443 -1.09 1.57 25.97
N THR A 444 -0.27 1.28 24.97
CA THR A 444 0.51 0.04 24.89
C THR A 444 1.79 0.06 25.73
N LYS A 445 1.87 0.97 26.70
CA LYS A 445 2.98 1.10 27.64
C LYS A 445 2.49 0.92 29.08
N GLY A 446 3.35 0.35 29.91
CA GLY A 446 3.08 0.20 31.34
C GLY A 446 2.40 -1.12 31.69
N ALA A 447 1.82 -1.18 32.88
CA ALA A 447 1.21 -2.39 33.44
C ALA A 447 0.07 -2.98 32.59
N LEU A 448 -0.73 -2.13 31.94
CA LEU A 448 -1.94 -2.53 31.22
C LEU A 448 -1.74 -2.51 29.70
N ALA A 449 -0.52 -2.79 29.24
CA ALA A 449 -0.18 -2.64 27.84
C ALA A 449 -0.94 -3.57 26.91
N CYS A 450 -1.45 -4.73 27.38
CA CYS A 450 -2.10 -5.73 26.54
C CYS A 450 -3.39 -5.20 25.91
N ALA A 451 -3.43 -5.15 24.58
CA ALA A 451 -4.58 -4.73 23.79
C ALA A 451 -5.75 -5.72 23.82
N CYS A 452 -5.53 -6.97 24.27
CA CYS A 452 -6.60 -7.96 24.38
C CYS A 452 -7.15 -8.01 25.81
N CYS A 453 -6.26 -8.05 26.81
CA CYS A 453 -6.65 -8.15 28.21
C CYS A 453 -7.11 -6.83 28.83
N HIS A 454 -6.71 -5.68 28.27
CA HIS A 454 -7.03 -4.35 28.79
C HIS A 454 -6.81 -4.23 30.31
N ARG A 455 -7.86 -3.93 31.09
CA ARG A 455 -7.79 -3.78 32.56
C ARG A 455 -7.47 -5.10 33.27
N GLU A 456 -7.78 -6.23 32.66
CA GLU A 456 -7.49 -7.57 33.18
C GLU A 456 -6.08 -8.07 32.85
N THR A 457 -5.22 -7.21 32.28
CA THR A 457 -3.82 -7.54 32.02
C THR A 457 -3.14 -7.98 33.31
N SER A 458 -2.68 -9.23 33.36
CA SER A 458 -1.84 -9.72 34.44
C SER A 458 -0.40 -9.27 34.20
N PHE A 459 0.14 -8.48 35.12
CA PHE A 459 1.50 -7.95 35.00
C PHE A 459 2.27 -8.11 36.31
N LYS A 460 3.59 -8.22 36.18
CA LYS A 460 4.56 -8.21 37.28
C LYS A 460 5.67 -7.23 36.94
N ARG A 461 5.98 -6.30 37.84
CA ARG A 461 7.16 -5.44 37.68
C ARG A 461 8.39 -6.15 38.24
N LEU A 462 9.40 -6.37 37.41
CA LEU A 462 10.65 -6.99 37.83
C LEU A 462 11.41 -6.06 38.78
N LYS A 463 11.86 -6.57 39.93
CA LYS A 463 12.49 -5.76 40.99
C LYS A 463 13.75 -5.03 40.50
N HIS A 464 14.64 -5.74 39.78
CA HIS A 464 15.94 -5.22 39.37
C HIS A 464 15.91 -4.54 37.99
N GLY A 465 15.15 -5.09 37.04
CA GLY A 465 15.04 -4.52 35.70
C GLY A 465 14.02 -3.39 35.58
N HIS A 466 13.14 -3.22 36.57
CA HIS A 466 12.02 -2.28 36.57
C HIS A 466 11.07 -2.35 35.35
N LYS A 467 11.19 -3.40 34.53
CA LYS A 467 10.32 -3.70 33.39
C LYS A 467 9.06 -4.41 33.85
N HIS A 468 7.97 -4.23 33.10
CA HIS A 468 6.77 -5.04 33.24
C HIS A 468 6.93 -6.34 32.44
N CYS A 469 6.68 -7.45 33.10
CA CYS A 469 6.47 -8.76 32.49
C CYS A 469 4.97 -9.04 32.52
N TYR A 470 4.41 -9.56 31.43
CA TYR A 470 3.00 -9.92 31.35
C TYR A 470 2.87 -11.42 31.55
N MET A 471 2.12 -11.81 32.58
CA MET A 471 1.95 -13.20 33.02
C MET A 471 0.49 -13.61 32.81
N GLY A 472 0.04 -14.71 33.42
CA GLY A 472 -1.38 -15.09 33.35
C GLY A 472 -1.80 -15.74 32.03
N HIS A 473 -0.85 -16.18 31.20
CA HIS A 473 -1.13 -16.75 29.87
C HIS A 473 -1.80 -18.13 29.94
N ARG A 474 -1.69 -18.85 31.06
CA ARG A 474 -2.35 -20.16 31.23
C ARG A 474 -3.84 -20.01 31.48
N ARG A 475 -4.33 -18.79 31.80
CA ARG A 475 -5.77 -18.46 31.86
C ARG A 475 -6.50 -18.66 30.52
N TYR A 476 -5.79 -18.76 29.41
CA TYR A 476 -6.38 -19.00 28.07
C TYR A 476 -6.55 -20.49 27.73
N LEU A 477 -5.97 -21.40 28.51
CA LEU A 477 -6.09 -22.86 28.29
C LEU A 477 -7.44 -23.38 28.80
N PRO A 478 -7.90 -24.59 28.42
CA PRO A 478 -9.06 -25.22 29.06
C PRO A 478 -8.92 -25.29 30.60
N HIS A 479 -10.03 -25.23 31.35
CA HIS A 479 -10.01 -25.17 32.82
C HIS A 479 -9.35 -26.38 33.48
N ASP A 480 -9.49 -27.55 32.88
CA ASP A 480 -8.93 -28.82 33.31
C ASP A 480 -7.46 -29.01 32.88
N HIS A 481 -6.95 -28.14 32.00
CA HIS A 481 -5.61 -28.26 31.43
C HIS A 481 -4.52 -28.34 32.51
N PRO A 482 -3.66 -29.38 32.52
CA PRO A 482 -2.69 -29.64 33.60
C PRO A 482 -1.76 -28.45 33.89
N TRP A 483 -1.37 -27.71 32.85
CA TRP A 483 -0.47 -26.55 33.00
C TRP A 483 -1.03 -25.45 33.91
N ARG A 484 -2.35 -25.29 34.02
CA ARG A 484 -2.97 -24.32 34.94
C ARG A 484 -2.63 -24.62 36.42
N ARG A 485 -2.38 -25.89 36.76
CA ARG A 485 -2.01 -26.35 38.11
C ARG A 485 -0.51 -26.57 38.30
N ASN A 486 0.25 -26.66 37.21
CA ASN A 486 1.70 -26.85 37.25
C ASN A 486 2.39 -25.58 37.75
N LYS A 487 2.76 -25.55 39.03
CA LYS A 487 3.48 -24.43 39.64
C LYS A 487 4.99 -24.50 39.37
N SER A 488 5.55 -25.71 39.41
CA SER A 488 7.00 -25.94 39.44
C SER A 488 7.70 -25.65 38.12
N SER A 489 7.03 -25.87 37.00
CA SER A 489 7.59 -25.56 35.67
C SER A 489 7.41 -24.09 35.27
N PHE A 490 6.70 -23.28 36.08
CA PHE A 490 6.33 -21.90 35.75
C PHE A 490 6.74 -20.96 36.90
N ASP A 491 5.92 -19.98 37.25
CA ASP A 491 6.23 -18.92 38.21
C ASP A 491 5.86 -19.25 39.67
N ASN A 492 5.77 -20.55 39.99
CA ASN A 492 5.31 -21.07 41.28
C ASN A 492 3.87 -20.72 41.65
N THR A 493 3.06 -20.21 40.71
CA THR A 493 1.63 -19.93 40.93
C THR A 493 0.72 -20.89 40.17
N ARG A 494 -0.55 -20.96 40.59
CA ARG A 494 -1.63 -21.63 39.85
C ARG A 494 -2.49 -20.57 39.17
N GLU A 495 -2.90 -20.84 37.94
CA GLU A 495 -3.72 -19.92 37.13
C GLU A 495 -5.10 -20.52 36.85
N LEU A 496 -5.98 -20.42 37.84
CA LEU A 496 -7.33 -21.01 37.81
C LEU A 496 -8.43 -20.05 37.33
N GLY A 497 -8.12 -18.75 37.21
CA GLY A 497 -9.07 -17.74 36.75
C GLY A 497 -9.47 -17.91 35.28
N GLU A 498 -10.60 -17.31 34.90
CA GLU A 498 -11.08 -17.28 33.51
C GLU A 498 -10.14 -16.47 32.61
N ALA A 499 -10.19 -16.71 31.30
CA ALA A 499 -9.49 -15.85 30.34
C ALA A 499 -10.08 -14.43 30.37
N PRO A 500 -9.25 -13.37 30.29
CA PRO A 500 -9.75 -12.01 30.09
C PRO A 500 -10.69 -11.91 28.89
N LYS A 501 -11.82 -11.23 29.06
CA LYS A 501 -12.76 -10.97 27.97
C LYS A 501 -12.30 -9.72 27.20
N PRO A 502 -12.08 -9.80 25.87
CA PRO A 502 -11.84 -8.62 25.06
C PRO A 502 -13.00 -7.63 25.17
N LEU A 503 -12.70 -6.33 25.14
CA LEU A 503 -13.74 -5.29 25.13
C LEU A 503 -14.49 -5.31 23.80
N SER A 504 -15.82 -5.26 23.86
CA SER A 504 -16.65 -4.96 22.69
C SER A 504 -16.61 -3.46 22.35
N GLY A 505 -17.10 -3.09 21.17
CA GLY A 505 -17.27 -1.68 20.81
C GLY A 505 -18.17 -0.93 21.82
N TYR A 506 -19.24 -1.58 22.30
CA TYR A 506 -20.12 -1.02 23.32
C TYR A 506 -19.39 -0.77 24.64
N ASP A 507 -18.57 -1.71 25.11
CA ASP A 507 -17.80 -1.55 26.34
C ASP A 507 -16.83 -0.35 26.23
N VAL A 508 -16.17 -0.19 25.08
CA VAL A 508 -15.28 0.95 24.82
C VAL A 508 -16.06 2.27 24.87
N VAL A 509 -17.25 2.34 24.25
CA VAL A 509 -18.10 3.53 24.26
C VAL A 509 -18.60 3.86 25.67
N GLU A 510 -18.98 2.87 26.47
CA GLU A 510 -19.35 3.06 27.87
C GLU A 510 -18.17 3.59 28.70
N GLU A 511 -16.97 3.02 28.53
CA GLU A 511 -15.77 3.53 29.19
C GLU A 511 -15.48 4.98 28.77
N PHE A 512 -15.70 5.34 27.51
CA PHE A 512 -15.52 6.69 27.01
C PHE A 512 -16.48 7.71 27.64
N LYS A 513 -17.66 7.32 28.13
CA LYS A 513 -18.55 8.25 28.85
C LYS A 513 -17.88 8.80 30.11
N THR A 514 -17.06 7.99 30.78
CA THR A 514 -16.32 8.36 31.99
C THR A 514 -14.99 9.06 31.71
N PHE A 515 -14.52 9.03 30.46
CA PHE A 515 -13.26 9.63 30.04
C PHE A 515 -13.48 11.05 29.48
N GLU A 516 -12.74 12.02 30.00
CA GLU A 516 -12.72 13.39 29.47
C GLU A 516 -11.67 13.49 28.35
N GLN A 517 -12.11 13.87 27.14
CA GLN A 517 -11.21 14.00 26.00
C GLN A 517 -10.22 15.15 26.21
N THR A 518 -8.92 14.85 26.20
CA THR A 518 -7.90 15.90 26.18
C THR A 518 -7.85 16.59 24.83
N GLU A 519 -7.64 17.90 24.83
CA GLU A 519 -7.44 18.65 23.58
C GLU A 519 -6.26 18.09 22.78
N PHE A 520 -6.47 17.95 21.47
CA PHE A 520 -5.41 17.56 20.55
C PHE A 520 -4.39 18.68 20.37
N GLY A 521 -3.13 18.27 20.23
CA GLY A 521 -2.03 19.11 19.81
C GLY A 521 -0.77 18.97 20.66
N ASN A 522 0.37 19.34 20.09
CA ASN A 522 1.69 19.08 20.67
C ASN A 522 2.09 20.09 21.78
N ASN A 523 1.34 21.19 21.91
CA ASN A 523 1.59 22.26 22.90
C ASN A 523 0.63 22.23 24.10
N THR A 524 -0.21 21.20 24.24
CA THR A 524 -1.07 21.07 25.42
C THR A 524 -0.20 20.72 26.64
N LYS A 525 -0.31 21.52 27.71
CA LYS A 525 0.37 21.24 28.98
C LYS A 525 -0.01 19.82 29.42
N LYS A 526 0.98 18.96 29.71
CA LYS A 526 0.72 17.63 30.28
C LYS A 526 -0.15 17.80 31.53
N ARG A 527 -1.42 17.39 31.46
CA ARG A 527 -2.33 17.39 32.62
C ARG A 527 -1.69 16.57 33.74
N LYS A 528 -1.60 17.15 34.95
CA LYS A 528 -1.35 16.36 36.16
C LYS A 528 -2.56 15.44 36.30
N LYS A 529 -2.34 14.12 36.25
CA LYS A 529 -3.41 13.15 36.46
C LYS A 529 -4.09 13.43 37.80
N SER A 530 -5.40 13.70 37.78
CA SER A 530 -6.21 13.76 38.99
C SER A 530 -6.31 12.36 39.62
N GLU A 531 -6.76 12.26 40.88
CA GLU A 531 -7.07 10.95 41.47
C GLU A 531 -8.21 10.23 40.71
N HIS A 532 -9.13 10.99 40.11
CA HIS A 532 -10.15 10.47 39.19
C HIS A 532 -9.55 9.94 37.88
N ASP A 533 -8.45 10.52 37.39
CA ASP A 533 -7.68 10.02 36.22
C ASP A 533 -6.89 8.74 36.54
N LYS A 534 -6.80 8.30 37.81
CA LYS A 534 -6.33 6.96 38.17
C LYS A 534 -7.39 5.89 37.86
N VAL A 535 -8.66 6.27 37.83
CA VAL A 535 -9.81 5.42 37.44
C VAL A 535 -9.92 5.31 35.91
N ALA A 536 -9.45 6.32 35.15
CA ALA A 536 -9.40 6.35 33.68
C ALA A 536 -8.30 5.46 33.04
N ALA A 537 -8.15 4.25 33.54
CA ALA A 537 -7.94 3.00 32.79
C ALA A 537 -7.09 3.01 31.51
N ASN A 538 -5.92 3.64 31.49
CA ASN A 538 -4.93 3.50 30.41
C ASN A 538 -5.29 4.13 29.05
N TRP A 539 -6.53 4.59 28.86
CA TRP A 539 -6.94 5.41 27.71
C TRP A 539 -6.19 6.75 27.66
N LYS A 540 -5.89 7.19 26.44
CA LYS A 540 -5.17 8.44 26.14
C LYS A 540 -5.98 9.41 25.29
N LYS A 541 -7.04 8.92 24.66
CA LYS A 541 -8.02 9.67 23.89
C LYS A 541 -9.22 8.75 23.61
N LYS A 542 -10.34 9.37 23.26
CA LYS A 542 -11.44 8.74 22.53
C LYS A 542 -11.03 8.66 21.07
N SER A 543 -10.82 7.44 20.60
CA SER A 543 -10.45 7.24 19.20
C SER A 543 -11.63 7.56 18.28
N ILE A 544 -11.35 8.27 17.20
CA ILE A 544 -12.34 8.65 16.18
C ILE A 544 -13.06 7.44 15.56
N PHE A 545 -12.46 6.25 15.60
CA PHE A 545 -13.07 5.01 15.10
C PHE A 545 -14.24 4.50 15.95
N PHE A 546 -14.37 4.96 17.20
CA PHE A 546 -15.48 4.58 18.10
C PHE A 546 -16.45 5.75 18.36
N LEU A 547 -16.19 6.93 17.78
CA LEU A 547 -17.10 8.08 17.80
C LEU A 547 -18.00 8.09 16.56
N VAL A 548 -18.22 6.91 15.98
CA VAL A 548 -18.91 6.72 14.72
C VAL A 548 -20.41 6.71 14.94
#